data_AF-A0A1R4J8E7-F1
#
_entry.id   AF-A0A1R4J8E7-F1
#
_cell.length_a   1.000
_cell.length_b   1.000
_cell.length_c   1.000
_cell.angle_alpha   90.00
_cell.angle_beta   90.00
_cell.angle_gamma   90.00
#
_symmetry.space_group_name_H-M   'P 1'
#
loop_
_entity.id
_entity.type
_entity.pdbx_description
1 polymer ?
#
loop_
_entity_poly.entity_id
_entity_poly.type
_entity_poly.pdbx_seq_one_letter_code
_entity_poly.pdbx_strand_id
1 'polypeptide(L)'
;MAVAFTEVPSKFIHFYRQKSRWARGMIEGLKAVKPWEQPIKYIRILTGINLLMPYLDIVYTFAWIPGLVLAFFGFFWIIGPMTLLVLPLALLQNYILYVYQKKVFKELNLSIRKNRFGFIILVLCYQLIMSPISIMGYSHEIFAKKRVWK
;
A
#
# COMPACT_ATOMS: atom_id res chain seq x y z
N MET A 1 2.33 -7.04 -25.08
CA MET A 1 1.92 -5.67 -25.46
C MET A 1 1.44 -4.95 -24.20
N ALA A 2 2.17 -3.94 -23.72
CA ALA A 2 1.65 -3.03 -22.70
C ALA A 2 0.88 -1.93 -23.42
N VAL A 3 -0.46 -1.97 -23.37
CA VAL A 3 -1.33 -1.09 -24.16
C VAL A 3 -1.42 0.33 -23.56
N ALA A 4 -0.86 0.57 -22.37
CA ALA A 4 -0.82 1.90 -21.76
C ALA A 4 0.46 2.14 -20.96
N PHE A 5 1.21 3.18 -21.35
CA PHE A 5 2.16 3.84 -20.45
C PHE A 5 1.35 4.75 -19.53
N THR A 6 1.38 4.47 -18.23
CA THR A 6 0.69 5.33 -17.25
C THR A 6 1.67 6.37 -16.74
N GLU A 7 1.26 7.64 -16.77
CA GLU A 7 2.00 8.70 -16.12
C GLU A 7 1.89 8.54 -14.61
N VAL A 8 3.04 8.38 -13.95
CA VAL A 8 3.12 8.37 -12.49
C VAL A 8 3.10 9.83 -12.02
N PRO A 9 2.33 10.17 -10.97
CA PRO A 9 2.24 11.55 -10.50
C PRO A 9 3.60 12.11 -10.11
N SER A 10 3.98 13.26 -10.67
CA SER A 10 5.24 13.94 -10.37
C SER A 10 5.23 14.73 -9.05
N LYS A 11 4.03 15.05 -8.53
CA LYS A 11 3.86 15.80 -7.27
C LYS A 11 3.22 14.93 -6.19
N PHE A 12 3.70 15.09 -4.96
CA PHE A 12 3.21 14.38 -3.78
C PHE A 12 1.69 14.56 -3.54
N ILE A 13 1.15 15.77 -3.78
CA ILE A 13 -0.30 16.03 -3.66
C ILE A 13 -1.11 15.13 -4.59
N HIS A 14 -0.67 14.93 -5.83
CA HIS A 14 -1.39 14.10 -6.80
C HIS A 14 -1.34 12.63 -6.40
N PHE A 15 -0.20 12.16 -5.90
CA PHE A 15 -0.06 10.81 -5.33
C PHE A 15 -0.99 10.58 -4.15
N TYR A 16 -1.02 11.51 -3.19
CA TYR A 16 -1.92 11.47 -2.03
C TYR A 16 -3.39 11.35 -2.47
N ARG A 17 -3.83 12.22 -3.39
CA ARG A 17 -5.21 12.20 -3.91
C ARG A 17 -5.54 10.92 -4.67
N GLN A 18 -4.60 10.36 -5.43
CA GLN A 18 -4.81 9.11 -6.16
C GLN A 18 -4.99 7.94 -5.18
N LYS A 19 -4.09 7.80 -4.19
CA LYS A 19 -4.14 6.73 -3.20
C LYS A 19 -5.34 6.83 -2.27
N SER A 20 -5.69 8.04 -1.81
CA SER A 20 -6.90 8.26 -1.02
C SER A 20 -8.16 7.84 -1.80
N ARG A 21 -8.24 8.15 -3.11
CA ARG A 21 -9.35 7.69 -3.96
C ARG A 21 -9.41 6.17 -4.10
N TRP A 22 -8.26 5.50 -4.21
CA TRP A 22 -8.22 4.03 -4.28
C TRP A 22 -8.70 3.39 -2.98
N ALA A 23 -8.27 3.92 -1.82
CA ALA A 23 -8.72 3.46 -0.52
C ALA A 23 -10.25 3.60 -0.36
N ARG A 24 -10.82 4.74 -0.82
CA ARG A 24 -12.28 4.93 -0.82
C ARG A 24 -12.99 3.99 -1.79
N GLY A 25 -12.54 3.90 -3.03
CA GLY A 25 -13.15 3.01 -4.03
C GLY A 25 -13.10 1.54 -3.63
N MET A 26 -12.06 1.12 -2.91
CA MET A 26 -11.98 -0.22 -2.32
C MET A 26 -13.08 -0.44 -1.26
N ILE A 27 -13.29 0.52 -0.35
CA ILE A 27 -14.37 0.44 0.65
C ILE A 27 -15.75 0.50 -0.01
N GLU A 28 -15.98 1.38 -0.98
CA GLU A 28 -17.23 1.47 -1.74
C GLU A 28 -17.54 0.15 -2.44
N GLY A 29 -16.53 -0.45 -3.09
CA GLY A 29 -16.65 -1.76 -3.73
C GLY A 29 -16.98 -2.88 -2.73
N LEU A 30 -16.35 -2.86 -1.54
CA LEU A 30 -16.63 -3.82 -0.46
C LEU A 30 -18.02 -3.64 0.15
N LYS A 31 -18.54 -2.40 0.23
CA LYS A 31 -19.91 -2.11 0.68
C LYS A 31 -20.95 -2.56 -0.35
N ALA A 32 -20.67 -2.35 -1.64
CA ALA A 32 -21.58 -2.66 -2.74
C ALA A 32 -21.67 -4.17 -3.00
N VAL A 33 -20.55 -4.89 -2.96
CA VAL A 33 -20.51 -6.34 -3.14
C VAL A 33 -19.62 -6.96 -2.08
N LYS A 34 -20.24 -7.69 -1.14
CA LYS A 34 -19.50 -8.32 -0.07
C LYS A 34 -18.68 -9.51 -0.60
N PRO A 35 -17.55 -9.86 0.04
CA PRO A 35 -16.71 -10.98 -0.39
C PRO A 35 -17.50 -12.30 -0.59
N TRP A 36 -18.49 -12.57 0.28
CA TRP A 36 -19.30 -13.78 0.25
C TRP A 36 -20.38 -13.80 -0.84
N GLU A 37 -20.72 -12.66 -1.44
CA GLU A 37 -21.70 -12.54 -2.54
C GLU A 37 -21.04 -12.72 -3.92
N GLN A 38 -19.70 -12.80 -3.96
CA GLN A 38 -18.97 -12.99 -5.21
C GLN A 38 -19.16 -14.42 -5.77
N PRO A 39 -19.51 -14.57 -7.06
CA PRO A 39 -19.77 -15.88 -7.69
C PRO A 39 -18.48 -16.67 -7.99
N ILE A 40 -17.36 -15.97 -8.19
CA ILE A 40 -16.07 -16.59 -8.57
C ILE A 40 -15.19 -16.76 -7.33
N LYS A 41 -14.72 -18.00 -7.08
CA LYS A 41 -13.88 -18.35 -5.90
C LYS A 41 -12.61 -17.50 -5.79
N TYR A 42 -11.95 -17.21 -6.91
CA TYR A 42 -10.75 -16.38 -6.93
C TYR A 42 -11.03 -14.93 -6.51
N ILE A 43 -12.10 -14.33 -7.03
CA ILE A 43 -12.51 -12.96 -6.67
C ILE A 43 -12.93 -12.92 -5.20
N ARG A 44 -13.63 -13.95 -4.70
CA ARG A 44 -13.97 -14.07 -3.27
C ARG A 44 -12.72 -14.03 -2.37
N ILE A 45 -11.65 -14.73 -2.72
CA ILE A 45 -10.40 -14.72 -1.95
C ILE A 45 -9.74 -13.33 -2.02
N LEU A 46 -9.64 -12.74 -3.21
CA LEU A 46 -9.05 -11.40 -3.38
C LEU A 46 -9.81 -10.32 -2.61
N THR A 47 -11.13 -10.31 -2.71
CA THR A 47 -12.00 -9.38 -1.98
C THR A 47 -11.93 -9.64 -0.47
N GLY A 48 -11.76 -10.89 -0.05
CA GLY A 48 -11.48 -11.24 1.35
C GLY A 48 -10.15 -10.67 1.85
N ILE A 49 -9.08 -10.77 1.06
CA ILE A 49 -7.78 -10.15 1.39
C ILE A 49 -7.90 -8.63 1.44
N ASN A 50 -8.66 -8.01 0.55
CA ASN A 50 -8.91 -6.56 0.57
C ASN A 50 -9.64 -6.10 1.83
N LEU A 51 -10.43 -6.97 2.50
CA LEU A 51 -11.05 -6.65 3.78
C LEU A 51 -10.02 -6.56 4.92
N LEU A 52 -8.90 -7.28 4.80
CA LEU A 52 -7.80 -7.23 5.77
C LEU A 52 -6.93 -5.97 5.61
N MET A 53 -6.95 -5.33 4.43
CA MET A 53 -6.12 -4.14 4.15
C MET A 53 -6.38 -2.98 5.12
N PRO A 54 -7.63 -2.55 5.41
CA PRO A 54 -7.90 -1.51 6.40
C PRO A 54 -7.40 -1.85 7.81
N TYR A 55 -7.52 -3.11 8.23
CA TYR A 55 -7.04 -3.56 9.53
C TYR A 55 -5.52 -3.47 9.61
N LEU A 56 -4.82 -3.97 8.59
CA LEU A 56 -3.36 -3.88 8.50
C LEU A 56 -2.88 -2.43 8.47
N ASP A 57 -3.57 -1.54 7.74
CA ASP A 57 -3.24 -0.12 7.69
C ASP A 57 -3.37 0.55 9.06
N ILE A 58 -4.43 0.25 9.82
CA ILE A 58 -4.65 0.78 11.17
C ILE A 58 -3.54 0.30 12.11
N VAL A 59 -3.26 -1.01 12.15
CA VAL A 59 -2.21 -1.56 13.02
C VAL A 59 -0.84 -0.99 12.65
N TYR A 60 -0.55 -0.85 11.36
CA TYR A 60 0.70 -0.27 10.91
C TYR A 60 0.82 1.21 11.32
N THR A 61 -0.20 2.02 11.12
CA THR A 61 -0.15 3.45 11.46
C THR A 61 -0.17 3.71 12.97
N PHE A 62 -0.96 2.97 13.75
CA PHE A 62 -1.15 3.24 15.18
C PHE A 62 -0.28 2.40 16.11
N ALA A 63 0.23 1.25 15.67
CA ALA A 63 1.13 0.42 16.47
C ALA A 63 2.58 0.48 15.96
N TRP A 64 2.80 0.40 14.64
CA TRP A 64 4.17 0.37 14.08
C TRP A 64 4.84 1.74 14.09
N ILE A 65 4.16 2.81 13.64
CA ILE A 65 4.74 4.17 13.64
C ILE A 65 5.05 4.67 15.07
N PRO A 66 4.11 4.62 16.04
CA PRO A 66 4.42 5.01 17.41
C PRO A 66 5.42 4.08 18.07
N GLY A 67 5.41 2.78 17.74
CA GLY A 67 6.44 1.85 18.18
C GLY A 67 7.84 2.26 17.69
N LEU A 68 7.95 2.78 16.46
CA LEU A 68 9.22 3.27 15.91
C LEU A 68 9.67 4.55 16.63
N VAL A 69 8.74 5.44 16.99
CA VAL A 69 9.01 6.60 17.84
C VAL A 69 9.48 6.16 19.22
N LEU A 70 8.80 5.21 19.87
CA LEU A 70 9.18 4.65 21.17
C LEU A 70 10.54 3.94 21.15
N ALA A 71 10.91 3.34 20.01
CA ALA A 71 12.23 2.77 19.79
C ALA A 71 13.35 3.81 19.94
N PHE A 72 13.14 5.03 19.43
CA PHE A 72 14.09 6.13 19.61
C PHE A 72 14.21 6.58 21.07
N PHE A 73 13.18 6.35 21.90
CA PHE A 73 13.20 6.59 23.34
C PHE A 73 13.70 5.39 24.16
N GLY A 74 14.16 4.31 23.52
CA GLY A 74 14.74 3.13 24.17
C GLY A 74 13.75 2.01 24.53
N PHE A 75 12.46 2.12 24.16
CA PHE A 75 11.43 1.11 24.44
C PHE A 75 11.22 0.18 23.24
N PHE A 76 11.97 -0.93 23.17
CA PHE A 76 11.97 -1.84 22.02
C PHE A 76 10.94 -2.99 22.08
N TRP A 77 10.16 -3.09 23.14
CA TRP A 77 9.31 -4.26 23.42
C TRP A 77 8.27 -4.54 22.33
N ILE A 78 7.69 -3.49 21.76
CA ILE A 78 6.62 -3.58 20.75
C ILE A 78 7.21 -3.58 19.34
N ILE A 79 8.22 -2.73 19.11
CA ILE A 79 8.78 -2.49 17.78
C ILE A 79 9.70 -3.61 17.31
N GLY A 80 10.40 -4.29 18.21
CA GLY A 80 11.33 -5.37 17.89
C GLY A 80 10.65 -6.53 17.15
N PRO A 81 9.64 -7.20 17.73
CA PRO A 81 8.97 -8.30 17.06
C PRO A 81 8.23 -7.86 15.80
N MET A 82 7.63 -6.66 15.80
CA MET A 82 6.92 -6.16 14.62
C MET A 82 7.86 -5.80 13.46
N THR A 83 8.98 -5.13 13.71
CA THR A 83 9.96 -4.82 12.65
C THR A 83 10.61 -6.08 12.08
N LEU A 84 10.88 -7.08 12.92
CA LEU A 84 11.42 -8.38 12.49
C LEU A 84 10.49 -9.11 11.52
N LEU A 85 9.17 -8.95 11.65
CA LEU A 85 8.20 -9.56 10.74
C LEU A 85 7.90 -8.70 9.51
N VAL A 86 7.75 -7.39 9.71
CA VAL A 86 7.34 -6.44 8.66
C VAL A 86 8.45 -6.19 7.65
N LEU A 87 9.70 -6.04 8.08
CA LEU A 87 10.81 -5.73 7.17
C LEU A 87 11.11 -6.85 6.18
N PRO A 88 11.24 -8.13 6.59
CA PRO A 88 11.45 -9.23 5.64
C PRO A 88 10.28 -9.39 4.67
N LEU A 89 9.05 -9.20 5.15
CA LEU A 89 7.86 -9.29 4.30
C LEU A 89 7.86 -8.16 3.25
N ALA A 90 8.18 -6.92 3.65
CA ALA A 90 8.27 -5.79 2.74
C ALA A 90 9.39 -5.98 1.71
N LEU A 91 10.55 -6.50 2.12
CA LEU A 91 11.66 -6.84 1.22
C LEU A 91 11.24 -7.91 0.22
N LEU A 92 10.57 -8.97 0.68
CA LEU A 92 10.10 -10.07 -0.16
C LEU A 92 9.07 -9.57 -1.17
N GLN A 93 8.09 -8.76 -0.75
CA GLN A 93 7.10 -8.17 -1.65
C GLN A 93 7.76 -7.30 -2.74
N ASN A 94 8.68 -6.42 -2.35
CA ASN A 94 9.40 -5.56 -3.30
C ASN A 94 10.33 -6.37 -4.21
N TYR A 95 10.89 -7.47 -3.72
CA TYR A 95 11.68 -8.39 -4.52
C TYR A 95 10.85 -9.09 -5.59
N ILE A 96 9.66 -9.61 -5.24
CA ILE A 96 8.73 -10.19 -6.22
C ILE A 96 8.36 -9.17 -7.30
N LEU A 97 8.03 -7.94 -6.88
CA LEU A 97 7.71 -6.86 -7.81
C LEU A 97 8.89 -6.53 -8.74
N TYR A 98 10.11 -6.48 -8.20
CA TYR A 98 11.33 -6.26 -8.99
C TYR A 98 11.57 -7.39 -10.00
N VAL A 99 11.39 -8.65 -9.62
CA VAL A 99 11.51 -9.79 -10.55
C VAL A 99 10.47 -9.70 -11.67
N TYR A 100 9.23 -9.35 -11.33
CA TYR A 100 8.16 -9.18 -12.32
C TYR A 100 8.47 -8.04 -13.29
N GLN A 101 8.86 -6.87 -12.78
CA GLN A 101 9.29 -5.74 -13.61
C GLN A 101 10.47 -6.13 -14.50
N LYS A 102 11.51 -6.78 -13.96
CA LYS A 102 12.66 -7.23 -14.74
C LYS A 102 12.26 -8.14 -15.91
N LYS A 103 11.28 -9.03 -15.72
CA LYS A 103 10.74 -9.88 -16.78
C LYS A 103 10.06 -9.05 -17.87
N VAL A 104 9.17 -8.13 -17.49
CA VAL A 104 8.43 -7.26 -18.43
C VAL A 104 9.38 -6.34 -19.21
N PHE A 105 10.37 -5.73 -18.54
CA PHE A 105 11.35 -4.86 -19.19
C PHE A 105 12.28 -5.63 -20.16
N LYS A 106 12.60 -6.90 -19.84
CA LYS A 106 13.36 -7.78 -20.74
C LYS A 106 12.58 -8.09 -22.02
N GLU A 107 11.26 -8.33 -21.91
CA GLU A 107 10.38 -8.51 -23.08
C GLU A 107 10.24 -7.24 -23.92
N LEU A 108 10.44 -6.06 -23.32
CA LEU A 108 10.35 -4.75 -23.99
C LEU A 108 11.71 -4.20 -24.48
N ASN A 109 12.81 -4.96 -24.34
CA ASN A 109 14.18 -4.52 -24.68
C ASN A 109 14.60 -3.18 -24.02
N LEU A 110 14.09 -2.88 -22.83
CA LEU A 110 14.40 -1.65 -22.09
C LEU A 110 15.38 -1.94 -20.93
N SER A 111 16.33 -1.03 -20.70
CA SER A 111 17.31 -1.14 -19.61
C SER A 111 16.79 -0.47 -18.33
N ILE A 112 16.84 -1.20 -17.20
CA ILE A 112 16.45 -0.67 -15.89
C ILE A 112 17.64 0.03 -15.24
N ARG A 113 17.51 1.33 -14.94
CA ARG A 113 18.48 2.07 -14.11
C ARG A 113 18.49 1.50 -12.69
N LYS A 114 19.59 0.88 -12.28
CA LYS A 114 19.73 0.28 -10.94
C LYS A 114 20.02 1.38 -9.91
N ASN A 115 19.01 1.80 -9.14
CA ASN A 115 19.18 2.67 -7.98
C ASN A 115 18.93 1.90 -6.67
N ARG A 116 20.00 1.31 -6.11
CA ARG A 116 19.91 0.52 -4.86
C ARG A 116 19.47 1.38 -3.66
N PHE A 117 19.92 2.63 -3.61
CA PHE A 117 19.55 3.57 -2.55
C PHE A 117 18.08 3.96 -2.64
N GLY A 118 17.61 4.25 -3.85
CA GLY A 118 16.19 4.50 -4.11
C GLY A 118 15.32 3.29 -3.74
N PHE A 119 15.80 2.06 -3.95
CA PHE A 119 15.10 0.85 -3.52
C PHE A 119 14.99 0.75 -2.00
N ILE A 120 16.07 1.02 -1.25
CA ILE A 120 16.04 1.00 0.22
C ILE A 120 15.06 2.05 0.76
N ILE A 121 15.13 3.28 0.25
CA ILE A 121 14.19 4.35 0.63
C ILE A 121 12.76 3.94 0.28
N LEU A 122 12.55 3.31 -0.87
CA LEU A 122 11.23 2.84 -1.27
C LEU A 122 10.71 1.76 -0.30
N VAL A 123 11.52 0.75 0.05
CA VAL A 123 11.07 -0.31 0.96
C VAL A 123 10.72 0.25 2.35
N LEU A 124 11.49 1.19 2.87
CA LEU A 124 11.31 1.72 4.22
C LEU A 124 10.26 2.85 4.30
N CYS A 125 10.38 3.85 3.44
CA CYS A 125 9.57 5.08 3.54
C CYS A 125 8.23 4.97 2.81
N TYR A 126 8.09 4.10 1.81
CA TYR A 126 6.86 4.01 1.05
C TYR A 126 5.69 3.55 1.92
N GLN A 127 5.88 2.48 2.70
CA GLN A 127 4.82 1.95 3.55
C GLN A 127 4.43 2.93 4.67
N LEU A 128 5.42 3.66 5.21
CA LEU A 128 5.24 4.75 6.18
C LEU A 128 4.31 5.86 5.68
N ILE A 129 4.40 6.21 4.40
CA ILE A 129 3.57 7.24 3.79
C ILE A 129 2.21 6.66 3.38
N MET A 130 2.19 5.44 2.85
CA MET A 130 0.99 4.84 2.26
C MET A 130 -0.09 4.52 3.29
N SER A 131 0.31 3.92 4.41
CA SER A 131 -0.60 3.49 5.47
C SER A 131 -1.47 4.63 6.06
N PRO A 132 -0.90 5.79 6.48
CA PRO A 132 -1.71 6.90 6.99
C PRO A 132 -2.59 7.54 5.90
N ILE A 133 -2.16 7.53 4.64
CA ILE A 133 -2.98 8.05 3.52
C ILE A 133 -4.20 7.17 3.30
N SER A 134 -4.06 5.85 3.37
CA SER A 134 -5.18 4.90 3.29
C SER A 134 -6.17 5.12 4.42
N ILE A 135 -5.70 5.31 5.66
CA ILE A 135 -6.56 5.62 6.81
C ILE A 135 -7.32 6.93 6.60
N MET A 136 -6.66 7.99 6.13
CA MET A 136 -7.35 9.25 5.81
C MET A 136 -8.42 9.05 4.72
N GLY A 137 -8.16 8.18 3.74
CA GLY A 137 -9.14 7.72 2.76
C GLY A 137 -10.35 7.06 3.41
N TYR A 138 -10.13 6.07 4.27
CA TYR A 138 -11.18 5.33 4.99
C TYR A 138 -11.96 6.23 5.96
N SER A 139 -11.29 7.08 6.74
CA SER A 139 -11.91 8.02 7.65
C SER A 139 -12.82 8.99 6.90
N HIS A 140 -12.38 9.53 5.76
CA HIS A 140 -13.23 10.41 4.97
C HIS A 140 -14.50 9.74 4.43
N GLU A 141 -14.43 8.44 4.14
CA GLU A 141 -15.57 7.63 3.72
C GLU A 141 -16.54 7.35 4.88
N ILE A 142 -16.02 7.10 6.09
CA ILE A 142 -16.83 6.91 7.31
C ILE A 142 -17.51 8.21 7.73
N PHE A 143 -16.81 9.35 7.62
CA PHE A 143 -17.33 10.67 7.98
C PHE A 143 -18.22 11.32 6.90
N ALA A 144 -18.51 10.63 5.79
CA ALA A 144 -19.42 11.07 4.73
C ALA A 144 -19.23 12.54 4.28
N LYS A 145 -17.98 13.06 4.33
CA LYS A 145 -17.72 14.46 3.98
C LYS A 145 -18.00 14.64 2.49
N LYS A 146 -18.88 15.59 2.17
CA LYS A 146 -19.34 15.92 0.80
C LYS A 146 -18.17 15.90 -0.18
N ARG A 147 -18.38 15.17 -1.28
CA ARG A 147 -17.47 15.00 -2.41
C ARG A 147 -16.99 16.35 -2.93
N VAL A 148 -15.71 16.69 -2.73
CA VAL A 148 -15.08 17.81 -3.44
C VAL A 148 -14.21 17.22 -4.54
N TRP A 149 -14.81 16.99 -5.71
CA TRP A 149 -14.09 16.70 -6.94
C TRP A 149 -13.63 18.02 -7.55
N LYS A 150 -12.52 18.57 -7.01
CA LYS A 150 -11.74 19.63 -7.66
C LYS A 150 -10.24 19.33 -7.57
#